data_AF-A0AAD7ZER2-F1
#
_entry.id   AF-A0AAD7ZER2-F1
#
_cell.length_a   1.000
_cell.length_b   1.000
_cell.length_c   1.000
_cell.angle_alpha   90.00
_cell.angle_beta   90.00
_cell.angle_gamma   90.00
#
_symmetry.space_group_name_H-M   'P 1'
#
loop_
_entity.id
_entity.type
_entity.pdbx_description
1 polymer ?
#
loop_
_entity_poly.entity_id
_entity_poly.type
_entity_poly.pdbx_seq_one_letter_code
_entity_poly.pdbx_strand_id
1 'polypeptide(L)' 'IISCGAGFDTSFFRFVEEGLLKPQVSFYEVDFEEVVERKAECILKSQSIKKCIGPLQ' A
#
# COMPACT_ATOMS: atom_id res chain seq x y z
N ILE A 1 1.40 -11.60 0.51
CA ILE A 1 0.21 -11.28 1.33
C ILE A 1 -0.82 -10.70 0.39
N ILE A 2 -2.06 -11.18 0.46
CA ILE A 2 -3.19 -10.62 -0.29
C ILE A 2 -4.21 -10.15 0.76
N SER A 3 -4.50 -8.85 0.79
CA SER A 3 -5.50 -8.24 1.65
C SER A 3 -6.77 -7.99 0.82
N CYS A 4 -7.86 -8.71 1.14
CA CYS A 4 -9.13 -8.62 0.43
C CYS A 4 -10.09 -7.69 1.17
N GLY A 5 -10.67 -6.71 0.48
CA GLY A 5 -11.45 -5.64 1.13
C GLY A 5 -10.55 -4.74 1.95
N ALA A 6 -9.38 -4.38 1.40
CA ALA A 6 -8.34 -3.66 2.11
C ALA A 6 -8.77 -2.26 2.57
N GLY A 7 -9.73 -1.63 1.91
CA GLY A 7 -10.15 -0.26 2.18
C GLY A 7 -8.94 0.67 2.30
N PHE A 8 -8.91 1.46 3.37
CA PHE A 8 -7.79 2.34 3.71
C PHE A 8 -6.81 1.72 4.71
N ASP A 9 -6.69 0.38 4.76
CA ASP A 9 -5.67 -0.30 5.55
C ASP A 9 -4.26 0.26 5.23
N THR A 10 -3.50 0.52 6.29
CA THR A 10 -2.14 1.07 6.24
C THR A 10 -1.08 0.05 6.65
N SER A 11 -1.47 -1.22 6.85
CA SER A 11 -0.59 -2.29 7.31
C SER A 11 0.64 -2.47 6.43
N PHE A 12 0.51 -2.35 5.10
CA PHE A 12 1.66 -2.37 4.20
C PHE A 12 2.69 -1.29 4.57
N PHE A 13 2.27 -0.04 4.71
CA PHE A 13 3.17 1.08 5.04
C PHE A 13 3.85 0.88 6.39
N ARG A 14 3.09 0.47 7.41
CA ARG A 14 3.62 0.15 8.74
C ARG A 14 4.68 -0.96 8.66
N PHE A 15 4.42 -2.04 7.90
CA PHE A 15 5.37 -3.14 7.76
C PHE A 15 6.63 -2.75 6.98
N VAL A 16 6.53 -1.82 6.03
CA VAL A 16 7.71 -1.25 5.34
C VAL A 16 8.53 -0.41 6.30
N GLU A 17 7.90 0.49 7.06
CA GLU A 17 8.60 1.36 8.02
C GLU A 17 9.28 0.58 9.14
N GLU A 18 8.65 -0.47 9.65
CA GLU A 18 9.20 -1.34 10.70
C GLU A 18 10.21 -2.37 10.16
N GLY A 19 10.45 -2.42 8.85
CA GLY A 19 11.37 -3.39 8.23
C GLY A 19 10.90 -4.84 8.35
N LEU A 20 9.59 -5.07 8.50
CA LEU A 20 8.99 -6.39 8.68
C LEU A 20 8.67 -7.09 7.35
N LEU A 21 8.56 -6.34 6.26
CA LEU A 21 8.39 -6.88 4.91
C LEU A 21 9.72 -7.38 4.35
N LYS A 22 9.89 -8.71 4.32
CA LYS A 22 11.06 -9.35 3.71
C LYS A 22 11.04 -9.14 2.19
N PRO A 23 12.20 -8.99 1.52
CA PRO A 23 12.27 -8.72 0.07
C PRO A 23 11.54 -9.74 -0.83
N GLN A 24 11.41 -10.99 -0.39
CA GLN A 24 10.73 -12.07 -1.09
C GLN A 24 9.19 -12.07 -0.91
N VAL A 25 8.64 -11.12 -0.16
CA VAL A 25 7.21 -11.04 0.12
C VAL A 25 6.58 -9.91 -0.70
N SER A 26 5.69 -10.27 -1.62
CA SER A 26 4.81 -9.30 -2.30
C SER A 26 3.55 -9.04 -1.48
N PHE A 27 3.10 -7.79 -1.45
CA PHE A 27 1.85 -7.38 -0.80
C PHE A 27 0.88 -6.86 -1.86
N TYR A 28 -0.30 -7.47 -1.96
CA TYR A 28 -1.36 -7.08 -2.87
C TYR A 28 -2.60 -6.68 -2.07
N GLU A 29 -3.19 -5.56 -2.42
CA GLU A 29 -4.47 -5.11 -1.88
C GLU A 29 -5.52 -5.21 -2.98
N VAL A 30 -6.67 -5.78 -2.64
CA VAL A 30 -7.78 -5.98 -3.56
C VAL A 30 -9.02 -5.35 -2.95
N ASP A 31 -9.67 -4.46 -3.70
CA ASP A 31 -10.92 -3.81 -3.33
C ASP A 31 -11.70 -3.42 -4.59
N PHE A 32 -12.87 -2.83 -4.43
CA PHE A 32 -13.62 -2.22 -5.52
C PHE A 32 -12.84 -1.07 -6.15
N GLU A 33 -12.98 -0.90 -7.46
CA GLU A 33 -12.27 0.10 -8.28
C GLU A 33 -12.32 1.51 -7.67
N GLU A 34 -13.51 1.99 -7.30
CA GLU A 34 -13.69 3.31 -6.68
C GLU A 34 -12.88 3.50 -5.38
N VAL A 35 -12.71 2.43 -4.59
CA VAL A 35 -11.94 2.45 -3.35
C VAL A 35 -10.45 2.50 -3.66
N VAL A 36 -10.00 1.69 -4.64
CA VAL A 36 -8.60 1.65 -5.09
C VAL A 36 -8.18 3.01 -5.66
N GLU A 37 -9.00 3.63 -6.52
CA GLU A 37 -8.72 4.95 -7.10
C GLU A 37 -8.55 6.03 -6.04
N ARG A 38 -9.51 6.12 -5.10
CA ARG A 38 -9.45 7.09 -3.99
C ARG A 38 -8.23 6.86 -3.10
N LYS A 39 -7.90 5.60 -2.80
CA LYS A 39 -6.72 5.25 -2.02
C LYS A 39 -5.44 5.65 -2.75
N ALA A 40 -5.34 5.36 -4.05
CA ALA A 40 -4.20 5.73 -4.88
C ALA A 40 -3.98 7.25 -4.89
N GLU A 41 -5.06 8.04 -5.01
CA GLU A 41 -4.97 9.50 -4.90
C GLU A 41 -4.39 9.95 -3.55
N CYS A 42 -4.87 9.39 -2.44
CA CYS A 42 -4.36 9.69 -1.11
C CYS A 42 -2.87 9.37 -0.98
N ILE A 43 -2.44 8.21 -1.50
CA ILE A 43 -1.04 7.78 -1.50
C ILE A 43 -0.18 8.76 -2.32
N LEU A 44 -0.61 9.12 -3.53
CA LEU A 44 0.15 10.00 -4.43
C LEU A 44 0.27 11.44 -3.92
N LYS A 45 -0.75 11.92 -3.17
CA LYS A 45 -0.75 13.25 -2.54
C LYS A 45 0.08 13.30 -1.25
N SER A 46 0.41 12.15 -0.66
CA SER A 46 1.15 12.06 0.61
C SER A 46 2.63 11.74 0.41
N GLN A 47 3.51 12.70 0.73
CA GLN A 47 4.96 12.52 0.61
C GLN A 47 5.53 11.47 1.57
N SER A 48 4.93 11.25 2.74
CA SER A 48 5.40 10.23 3.70
C SER A 48 5.08 8.83 3.18
N ILE A 49 3.84 8.60 2.76
CA ILE A 49 3.36 7.30 2.28
C ILE A 49 4.00 6.93 0.94
N LYS A 50 4.21 7.93 0.07
CA LYS A 50 4.86 7.73 -1.23
C LYS A 50 6.30 7.21 -1.13
N LYS A 51 6.99 7.43 0.00
CA LYS A 51 8.33 6.86 0.21
C LYS A 51 8.32 5.35 0.49
N CYS A 52 7.18 4.82 0.96
CA CYS A 52 7.02 3.41 1.28
C CYS A 52 6.73 2.56 0.03
N ILE A 53 6.18 3.16 -1.02
CA ILE A 53 6.03 2.51 -2.31
C ILE A 53 7.29 2.78 -3.13
N GLY A 54 7.96 1.73 -3.59
CA GLY A 54 9.15 1.84 -4.45
C GLY A 54 8.84 2.58 -5.77
N PRO A 55 9.80 2.68 -6.71
CA PRO A 55 9.51 3.27 -8.02
C PRO A 55 8.28 2.59 -8.65
N LEU A 56 7.29 3.40 -9.03
CA LEU A 56 6.12 2.93 -9.75
C LEU A 56 6.59 2.32 -11.08
N GLN A 57 6.38 1.01 -11.26
CA GLN A 57 6.59 0.33 -12.54
C GLN A 57 5.39 0.54 -13.46
#